data_AF-A0A3L7AP46-F1
#
_entry.id   AF-A0A3L7AP46-F1
#
_cell.length_a   1.000
_cell.length_b   1.000
_cell.length_c   1.000
_cell.angle_alpha   90.00
_cell.angle_beta   90.00
_cell.angle_gamma   90.00
#
_symmetry.space_group_name_H-M   'P 1'
#
loop_
_entity.id
_entity.type
_entity.pdbx_description
1 polymer ?
#
loop_
_entity_poly.entity_id
_entity_poly.type
_entity_poly.pdbx_seq_one_letter_code
_entity_poly.pdbx_strand_id
1 'polypeptide(L)'
;MNTSLQDVLRERPVDRASVDAHKERMIAAIRSFRLRELREACSLTQVELAARLDVSQNRISRLENGDIERAQVDTLRRYVEAVGGTLRIEVELGDENVRIA
;
A
#
# COMPACT_ATOMS: atom_id res chain seq x y z
N MET A 1 6.40 9.74 40.39
CA MET A 1 5.88 10.94 39.70
C MET A 1 5.34 10.48 38.35
N ASN A 2 4.05 10.68 38.09
CA ASN A 2 3.48 10.40 36.76
C ASN A 2 3.68 11.65 35.90
N THR A 3 4.62 11.60 34.96
CA THR A 3 4.78 12.66 33.95
C THR A 3 3.53 12.72 33.09
N SER A 4 2.90 13.89 32.99
CA SER A 4 1.72 14.03 32.14
C SER A 4 2.13 14.09 30.67
N LEU A 5 1.22 13.73 29.77
CA LEU A 5 1.44 13.87 28.33
C LEU A 5 1.78 15.32 27.94
N GLN A 6 1.23 16.31 28.66
CA GLN A 6 1.52 17.73 28.43
C GLN A 6 2.96 18.09 28.80
N ASP A 7 3.51 17.50 29.86
CA ASP A 7 4.89 17.72 30.27
C ASP A 7 5.87 17.11 29.26
N VAL A 8 5.57 15.89 28.78
CA VAL A 8 6.37 15.23 27.73
C VAL A 8 6.36 16.04 26.42
N LEU A 9 5.21 16.56 26.01
CA LEU A 9 5.08 17.33 24.78
C LEU A 9 5.73 18.73 24.85
N ARG A 10 5.86 19.30 26.06
CA ARG A 10 6.66 20.53 26.27
C ARG A 10 8.15 20.27 26.14
N GLU A 11 8.63 19.19 26.74
CA GLU A 11 10.06 18.82 26.69
C GLU A 11 10.46 18.27 25.31
N ARG A 12 9.52 17.61 24.61
CA ARG A 12 9.74 17.00 23.30
C ARG A 12 8.54 17.29 22.39
N PRO A 13 8.50 18.48 21.78
CA PRO A 13 7.43 18.83 20.85
C PRO A 13 7.40 17.86 19.67
N VAL A 14 6.19 17.46 19.27
CA VAL A 14 5.99 16.55 18.14
C VAL A 14 6.27 17.30 16.84
N ASP A 15 7.23 16.78 16.07
CA ASP A 15 7.43 17.17 14.69
C ASP A 15 6.33 16.54 13.83
N ARG A 16 5.31 17.34 13.50
CA ARG A 16 4.18 16.89 12.67
C ARG A 16 4.61 16.45 11.28
N ALA A 17 5.61 17.10 10.67
CA ALA A 17 6.07 16.72 9.34
C ALA A 17 6.73 15.34 9.35
N SER A 18 7.54 15.05 10.37
CA SER A 18 8.12 13.72 10.57
C SER A 18 7.06 12.65 10.87
N VAL A 19 6.05 12.98 11.70
CA VAL A 19 4.92 12.07 11.99
C VAL A 19 4.11 11.78 10.73
N ASP A 20 3.79 12.78 9.93
CA ASP A 20 2.97 12.61 8.73
C ASP A 20 3.74 11.82 7.66
N ALA A 21 5.02 12.10 7.44
CA ALA A 21 5.87 11.28 6.58
C ALA A 21 6.00 9.82 7.08
N HIS A 22 6.02 9.61 8.41
CA HIS A 22 6.04 8.26 8.98
C HIS A 22 4.70 7.55 8.81
N LYS A 23 3.58 8.25 8.97
CA LYS A 23 2.23 7.73 8.69
C LYS A 23 2.08 7.36 7.22
N GLU A 24 2.53 8.20 6.29
CA GLU A 24 2.48 7.90 4.85
C GLU A 24 3.25 6.61 4.54
N ARG A 25 4.47 6.47 5.07
CA ARG A 25 5.25 5.22 4.95
C ARG A 25 4.53 4.01 5.55
N MET A 26 3.91 4.16 6.72
CA MET A 26 3.14 3.07 7.35
C MET A 26 1.91 2.69 6.51
N ILE A 27 1.18 3.66 5.98
CA ILE A 27 0.00 3.41 5.13
C ILE A 27 0.41 2.75 3.81
N ALA A 28 1.50 3.21 3.19
CA ALA A 28 2.07 2.59 2.00
C ALA A 28 2.47 1.13 2.26
N ALA A 29 3.10 0.85 3.40
CA ALA A 29 3.46 -0.50 3.82
C ALA A 29 2.22 -1.38 4.06
N ILE A 30 1.15 -0.85 4.65
CA ILE A 30 -0.12 -1.59 4.83
C ILE A 30 -0.77 -1.93 3.48
N ARG A 31 -0.72 -1.03 2.50
CA ARG A 31 -1.27 -1.27 1.16
C ARG A 31 -0.47 -2.30 0.37
N SER A 32 0.86 -2.29 0.47
CA SER A 32 1.72 -3.26 -0.22
C SER A 32 1.68 -4.64 0.42
N PHE A 33 1.52 -4.70 1.75
CA PHE A 33 1.25 -5.92 2.50
C PHE A 33 -0.03 -6.62 2.01
N ARG A 34 -1.09 -5.87 1.67
CA ARG A 34 -2.33 -6.44 1.12
C ARG A 34 -2.16 -7.16 -0.22
N LEU A 35 -1.27 -6.71 -1.10
CA LEU A 35 -1.04 -7.41 -2.38
C LEU A 35 -0.35 -8.77 -2.16
N ARG A 36 0.67 -8.79 -1.30
CA ARG A 36 1.32 -10.04 -0.88
C ARG A 36 0.31 -11.01 -0.27
N GLU A 37 -0.52 -10.54 0.65
CA GLU A 37 -1.57 -11.35 1.28
C GLU A 37 -2.56 -11.93 0.25
N LEU A 38 -2.99 -11.13 -0.74
CA LEU A 38 -3.88 -11.60 -1.81
C LEU A 38 -3.22 -12.70 -2.64
N ARG A 39 -1.95 -12.54 -3.02
CA ARG A 39 -1.21 -13.59 -3.74
C ARG A 39 -1.08 -14.87 -2.92
N GLU A 40 -0.76 -14.75 -1.64
CA GLU A 40 -0.60 -15.89 -0.72
C GLU A 40 -1.92 -16.60 -0.46
N ALA A 41 -3.04 -15.88 -0.37
CA ALA A 41 -4.38 -16.46 -0.28
C ALA A 41 -4.75 -17.29 -1.54
N CYS A 42 -4.16 -16.97 -2.69
CA CYS A 42 -4.27 -17.76 -3.92
C CYS A 42 -3.24 -18.89 -4.03
N SER A 43 -2.41 -19.13 -3.01
CA SER A 43 -1.34 -20.13 -3.00
C SER A 43 -0.32 -19.95 -4.14
N LEU A 44 -0.07 -18.72 -4.58
CA LEU A 44 0.87 -18.42 -5.65
C LEU A 44 2.20 -17.92 -5.09
N THR A 45 3.32 -18.32 -5.67
CA THR A 45 4.62 -17.67 -5.48
C THR A 45 4.73 -16.39 -6.31
N GLN A 46 5.68 -15.52 -5.97
CA GLN A 46 5.96 -14.33 -6.79
C GLN A 46 6.41 -14.70 -8.21
N VAL A 47 7.09 -15.84 -8.40
CA VAL A 47 7.54 -16.32 -9.72
C VAL A 47 6.36 -16.78 -10.58
N GLU A 48 5.44 -17.55 -10.00
CA GLU A 48 4.24 -18.03 -10.70
C GLU A 48 3.32 -16.87 -11.11
N LEU A 49 3.13 -15.90 -10.21
CA LEU A 49 2.36 -14.70 -10.54
C LEU A 49 3.04 -13.87 -11.62
N ALA A 50 4.36 -13.70 -11.55
CA ALA A 50 5.14 -13.00 -12.57
C ALA A 50 4.98 -13.66 -13.96
N ALA A 51 5.02 -14.99 -14.02
CA ALA A 51 4.83 -15.75 -15.25
C ALA A 51 3.41 -15.57 -15.83
N ARG A 52 2.36 -15.62 -14.98
CA ARG A 52 0.97 -15.36 -15.41
C ARG A 52 0.79 -13.96 -15.99
N LEU A 53 1.53 -13.00 -15.46
CA LEU A 53 1.46 -11.59 -15.84
C LEU A 53 2.45 -11.20 -16.93
N ASP A 54 3.27 -12.11 -17.43
CA ASP A 54 4.35 -11.82 -18.39
C ASP A 54 5.22 -10.62 -17.94
N VAL A 55 5.70 -10.68 -16.69
CA VAL A 55 6.57 -9.66 -16.08
C VAL A 55 7.72 -10.34 -15.32
N SER A 56 8.71 -9.55 -14.91
CA SER A 56 9.77 -10.07 -14.04
C SER A 56 9.30 -10.26 -12.59
N GLN A 57 9.83 -11.27 -11.90
CA GLN A 57 9.59 -11.46 -10.46
C GLN A 57 10.04 -10.24 -9.64
N ASN A 58 11.11 -9.54 -10.05
CA ASN A 58 11.54 -8.29 -9.42
C ASN A 58 10.42 -7.24 -9.44
N ARG A 59 9.68 -7.13 -10.55
CA ARG A 59 8.53 -6.22 -10.66
C ARG A 59 7.44 -6.55 -9.63
N ILE A 60 7.15 -7.83 -9.42
CA ILE A 60 6.21 -8.29 -8.38
C ILE A 60 6.72 -7.95 -6.98
N SER A 61 8.00 -8.21 -6.71
CA SER A 61 8.62 -7.91 -5.42
C SER A 61 8.58 -6.41 -5.08
N ARG A 62 8.90 -5.52 -6.03
CA ARG A 62 8.81 -4.06 -5.79
C ARG A 62 7.38 -3.62 -5.50
N LEU A 63 6.41 -4.17 -6.23
CA LEU A 63 5.01 -3.88 -6.02
C LEU A 63 4.54 -4.28 -4.60
N GLU A 64 4.93 -5.47 -4.13
CA GLU A 64 4.56 -5.99 -2.80
C GLU A 64 5.32 -5.30 -1.64
N ASN A 65 6.47 -4.69 -1.90
CA ASN A 65 7.31 -4.06 -0.87
C ASN A 65 7.15 -2.53 -0.77
N GLY A 66 6.12 -1.93 -1.39
CA GLY A 66 5.77 -0.53 -1.15
C GLY A 66 6.06 0.43 -2.30
N ASP A 67 6.54 -0.04 -3.45
CA ASP A 67 6.77 0.78 -4.65
C ASP A 67 5.46 1.04 -5.44
N ILE A 68 4.30 0.96 -4.76
CA ILE A 68 2.94 1.10 -5.33
C ILE A 68 2.71 2.50 -5.91
N GLU A 69 3.29 3.54 -5.30
CA GLU A 69 3.13 4.93 -5.77
C GLU A 69 3.67 5.14 -7.20
N ARG A 70 4.58 4.26 -7.63
CA ARG A 70 5.16 4.26 -8.99
C ARG A 70 4.55 3.19 -9.89
N ALA A 71 3.61 2.40 -9.38
CA ALA A 71 2.97 1.35 -10.15
C ALA A 71 1.95 1.95 -11.12
N GLN A 72 2.01 1.52 -12.38
CA GLN A 72 0.99 1.87 -13.35
C GLN A 72 -0.34 1.18 -12.98
N VAL A 73 -1.45 1.90 -13.13
CA VAL A 73 -2.81 1.40 -12.87
C VAL A 73 -3.07 0.07 -13.59
N ASP A 74 -2.66 -0.05 -14.84
CA ASP A 74 -2.79 -1.28 -15.62
C ASP A 74 -2.08 -2.48 -14.95
N THR A 75 -0.93 -2.24 -14.32
CA THR A 75 -0.18 -3.29 -13.63
C THR A 75 -0.88 -3.76 -12.37
N LEU A 76 -1.46 -2.84 -11.60
CA LEU A 76 -2.29 -3.17 -10.45
C LEU A 76 -3.54 -3.93 -10.87
N ARG A 77 -4.17 -3.54 -11.99
CA ARG A 77 -5.35 -4.20 -12.54
C ARG A 77 -5.04 -5.65 -12.88
N ARG A 78 -4.03 -5.87 -13.72
CA ARG A 78 -3.60 -7.21 -14.13
C ARG A 78 -3.21 -8.07 -12.93
N TYR A 79 -2.50 -7.50 -11.95
CA TYR A 79 -2.13 -8.21 -10.72
C TYR A 79 -3.37 -8.70 -9.96
N VAL A 80 -4.31 -7.79 -9.68
CA VAL A 80 -5.51 -8.09 -8.90
C VAL A 80 -6.40 -9.10 -9.65
N GLU A 81 -6.52 -8.99 -10.97
CA GLU A 81 -7.25 -9.96 -11.81
C GLU A 81 -6.60 -11.34 -11.80
N ALA A 82 -5.26 -11.43 -11.82
CA ALA A 82 -4.54 -12.71 -11.79
C ALA A 82 -4.65 -13.46 -10.45
N VAL A 83 -4.99 -12.75 -9.37
CA VAL A 83 -5.35 -13.32 -8.06
C VAL A 83 -6.88 -13.43 -7.85
N GLY A 84 -7.66 -13.24 -8.92
CA GLY A 84 -9.12 -13.42 -8.89
C GLY A 84 -9.90 -12.26 -8.23
N GLY A 85 -9.26 -11.13 -8.02
CA GLY A 85 -9.89 -9.91 -7.54
C GLY A 85 -10.35 -8.97 -8.66
N THR A 86 -10.93 -7.84 -8.29
CA THR A 86 -11.27 -6.74 -9.21
C THR A 86 -10.69 -5.45 -8.68
N LEU A 87 -9.91 -4.74 -9.50
CA LEU A 87 -9.42 -3.41 -9.15
C LEU A 87 -10.58 -2.41 -9.23
N ARG A 88 -10.75 -1.62 -8.18
CA ARG A 88 -11.64 -0.45 -8.15
C ARG A 88 -10.81 0.77 -7.80
N ILE A 89 -10.97 1.83 -8.57
CA ILE A 89 -10.27 3.10 -8.34
C ILE A 89 -11.31 4.14 -7.99
N GLU A 90 -11.12 4.77 -6.83
CA GLU A 90 -12.03 5.75 -6.27
C GLU A 90 -11.27 7.06 -6.00
N VAL A 91 -11.93 8.18 -6.25
CA VAL A 91 -11.42 9.53 -5.96
C VAL A 91 -12.34 10.16 -4.93
N GLU A 92 -11.73 10.71 -3.88
CA GLU A 92 -12.43 11.47 -2.85
C GLU A 92 -12.45 12.96 -3.23
N LEU A 93 -13.65 13.53 -3.35
CA LEU A 93 -13.92 14.92 -3.71
C LEU A 93 -14.81 15.54 -2.62
N GLY A 94 -14.18 16.11 -1.58
CA GLY A 94 -14.92 16.58 -0.41
C GLY A 94 -15.55 15.40 0.32
N ASP A 95 -16.88 15.40 0.48
CA ASP A 95 -17.63 14.31 1.12
C ASP A 95 -18.07 13.21 0.14
N GLU A 96 -17.74 13.35 -1.16
CA GLU A 96 -18.13 12.39 -2.19
C GLU A 96 -16.99 11.43 -2.56
N ASN A 97 -17.31 10.15 -2.70
CA ASN A 97 -16.42 9.14 -3.27
C ASN A 97 -16.92 8.74 -4.66
N VAL A 98 -16.14 9.05 -5.69
CA VAL A 98 -16.48 8.76 -7.08
C VAL A 98 -15.63 7.60 -7.60
N ARG A 99 -16.27 6.52 -8.06
CA ARG A 99 -15.57 5.43 -8.76
C ARG A 99 -15.23 5.86 -10.18
N ILE A 100 -13.96 5.71 -10.56
CA ILE A 100 -13.46 6.09 -11.89
C ILE A 100 -13.03 4.90 -12.75
N ALA A 101 -12.73 3.72 -12.17
CA ALA A 101 -12.37 2.52 -12.92
C ALA A 101 -12.42 1.22 -12.09
#